data_AF-A0A2P6PL98-F1
#
_entry.id   AF-A0A2P6PL98-F1
#
_cell.length_a   1.000
_cell.length_b   1.000
_cell.length_c   1.000
_cell.angle_alpha   90.00
_cell.angle_beta   90.00
_cell.angle_gamma   90.00
#
_symmetry.space_group_name_H-M   'P 1'
#
loop_
_entity.id
_entity.type
_entity.pdbx_description
1 polymer ?
#
loop_
_entity_poly.entity_id
_entity_poly.type
_entity_poly.pdbx_seq_one_letter_code
_entity_poly.pdbx_strand_id
1 'polypeptide(L)'
;MIPPISNPKISSFSSTRVGKLAGPVTKEGLGRSTWTFLHTLAAQYPDNPTRQQKDVKELMSILSQMYPCKECADHFSRNSKAGSHAEFSQRLCHVHNTVNRSFNKVVFPCERVDARWGKLECEQHACDVLGSTASFWK
;
A
#
# COMPACT_ATOMS: atom_id res chain seq x y z
N MET A 1 -63.64 -7.15 -34.80
CA MET A 1 -62.29 -7.66 -34.50
C MET A 1 -61.82 -7.01 -33.21
N ILE A 2 -61.75 -7.78 -32.13
CA ILE A 2 -61.37 -7.32 -30.78
C ILE A 2 -59.98 -7.92 -30.49
N PRO A 3 -58.96 -7.16 -30.06
CA PRO A 3 -57.67 -7.71 -29.69
C PRO A 3 -57.71 -8.32 -28.27
N PRO A 4 -56.94 -9.38 -27.99
CA PRO A 4 -56.94 -10.00 -26.67
C PRO A 4 -56.04 -9.24 -25.68
N ILE A 5 -56.51 -9.15 -24.44
CA ILE A 5 -55.71 -8.78 -23.26
C ILE A 5 -55.25 -10.08 -22.58
N SER A 6 -53.93 -10.25 -22.38
CA SER A 6 -53.39 -11.17 -21.34
C SER A 6 -51.95 -10.84 -20.90
N ASN A 7 -51.89 -10.14 -19.76
CA ASN A 7 -51.01 -10.23 -18.57
C ASN A 7 -49.46 -10.41 -18.60
N PRO A 8 -48.77 -9.97 -17.52
CA PRO A 8 -47.39 -9.48 -17.52
C PRO A 8 -46.35 -10.60 -17.34
N LYS A 9 -45.14 -10.38 -17.87
CA LYS A 9 -43.94 -11.14 -17.47
C LYS A 9 -43.07 -10.27 -16.56
N ILE A 10 -43.18 -10.48 -15.25
CA ILE A 10 -42.07 -10.26 -14.33
C ILE A 10 -41.32 -11.60 -14.23
N SER A 11 -40.07 -11.64 -14.67
CA SER A 11 -39.07 -12.48 -13.99
C SER A 11 -37.69 -11.84 -14.17
N SER A 12 -37.27 -11.17 -13.10
CA SER A 12 -35.90 -10.94 -12.66
C SER A 12 -34.82 -11.62 -13.52
N PHE A 13 -34.14 -10.85 -14.38
CA PHE A 13 -32.77 -11.18 -14.71
C PHE A 13 -31.91 -10.77 -13.52
N SER A 14 -31.73 -11.75 -12.63
CA SER A 14 -30.72 -11.74 -11.59
C SER A 14 -29.40 -11.28 -12.21
N SER A 15 -28.92 -10.12 -11.75
CA SER A 15 -27.54 -9.70 -11.93
C SER A 15 -26.66 -10.75 -11.27
N THR A 16 -26.27 -11.78 -12.02
CA THR A 16 -25.22 -12.71 -11.62
C THR A 16 -23.94 -11.87 -11.51
N ARG A 17 -23.66 -11.39 -10.30
CA ARG A 17 -22.32 -10.96 -9.91
C ARG A 17 -21.44 -12.16 -10.16
N VAL A 18 -20.73 -12.16 -11.29
CA VAL A 18 -19.60 -13.07 -11.50
C VAL A 18 -18.68 -12.81 -10.32
N GLY A 19 -18.71 -13.74 -9.35
CA GLY A 19 -17.82 -13.72 -8.21
C GLY A 19 -16.41 -13.60 -8.76
N LYS A 20 -15.71 -12.54 -8.37
CA LYS A 20 -14.33 -12.28 -8.79
C LYS A 20 -13.52 -13.52 -8.41
N LEU A 21 -13.11 -14.31 -9.41
CA LEU A 21 -12.26 -15.49 -9.20
C LEU A 21 -10.99 -15.05 -8.45
N ALA A 22 -10.83 -15.54 -7.22
CA ALA A 22 -9.67 -15.24 -6.39
C ALA A 22 -8.52 -16.19 -6.75
N GLY A 23 -7.73 -15.82 -7.76
CA GLY A 23 -6.47 -16.50 -8.06
C GLY A 23 -5.38 -16.22 -7.02
N PRO A 24 -4.23 -16.92 -7.10
CA PRO A 24 -3.08 -16.64 -6.25
C PRO A 24 -2.61 -15.18 -6.34
N VAL A 25 -2.00 -14.69 -5.26
CA VAL A 25 -1.47 -13.31 -5.20
C VAL A 25 -0.33 -13.14 -6.21
N THR A 26 -0.40 -12.09 -7.04
CA THR A 26 0.70 -11.75 -7.97
C THR A 26 1.85 -11.07 -7.23
N LYS A 27 3.04 -11.08 -7.83
CA LYS A 27 4.23 -10.37 -7.31
C LYS A 27 3.95 -8.90 -7.03
N GLU A 28 3.23 -8.21 -7.92
CA GLU A 28 2.83 -6.82 -7.77
C GLU A 28 1.79 -6.63 -6.66
N GLY A 29 0.87 -7.59 -6.52
CA GLY A 29 -0.10 -7.62 -5.43
C GLY A 29 0.57 -7.73 -4.07
N LEU A 30 1.52 -8.66 -3.94
CA LEU A 30 2.34 -8.81 -2.74
C LEU A 30 3.13 -7.53 -2.45
N GLY A 31 3.83 -6.99 -3.47
CA GLY A 31 4.60 -5.76 -3.35
C GLY A 31 3.78 -4.58 -2.85
N ARG A 32 2.59 -4.33 -3.44
CA ARG A 32 1.68 -3.25 -3.01
C ARG A 32 1.27 -3.41 -1.54
N SER A 33 0.91 -4.62 -1.13
CA SER A 33 0.53 -4.90 0.25
C SER A 33 1.69 -4.70 1.23
N THR A 34 2.89 -5.17 0.89
CA THR A 34 4.08 -4.99 1.73
C THR A 34 4.44 -3.52 1.88
N TRP A 35 4.44 -2.75 0.80
CA TRP A 35 4.73 -1.32 0.85
C TRP A 35 3.69 -0.54 1.64
N THR A 36 2.41 -0.93 1.53
CA THR A 36 1.34 -0.35 2.34
C THR A 36 1.62 -0.58 3.82
N PHE A 37 1.90 -1.82 4.22
CA PHE A 37 2.24 -2.15 5.60
C PHE A 37 3.46 -1.37 6.10
N LEU A 38 4.56 -1.37 5.35
CA LEU A 38 5.81 -0.74 5.78
C LEU A 38 5.68 0.79 5.92
N HIS A 39 5.00 1.44 4.97
CA HIS A 39 4.82 2.89 5.04
C HIS A 39 3.84 3.30 6.14
N THR A 40 2.76 2.53 6.36
CA THR A 40 1.88 2.78 7.52
C THR A 40 2.60 2.55 8.83
N LEU A 41 3.44 1.52 8.93
CA LEU A 41 4.31 1.28 10.10
C LEU A 41 5.26 2.46 10.33
N ALA A 42 5.91 2.95 9.28
CA ALA A 42 6.78 4.12 9.35
C ALA A 42 6.02 5.37 9.81
N ALA A 43 4.79 5.57 9.33
CA ALA A 43 3.95 6.70 9.73
C ALA A 43 3.47 6.62 11.20
N GLN A 44 3.35 5.41 11.77
CA GLN A 44 3.04 5.23 13.20
C GLN A 44 4.30 5.23 14.08
N TYR A 45 5.49 5.20 13.48
CA TYR A 45 6.74 5.12 14.22
C TYR A 45 6.93 6.40 15.06
N PRO A 46 7.39 6.33 16.31
CA PRO A 46 7.51 7.50 17.17
C PRO A 46 8.67 8.41 16.77
N ASP A 47 8.58 9.70 17.09
CA ASP A 47 9.68 10.65 16.90
C ASP A 47 10.90 10.32 17.76
N ASN A 48 10.67 9.78 18.96
CA ASN A 48 11.71 9.34 19.89
C ASN A 48 11.54 7.84 20.21
N PRO A 49 11.99 6.94 19.31
CA PRO A 49 11.89 5.51 19.53
C PRO A 49 12.83 5.03 20.63
N THR A 50 12.42 3.98 21.35
CA THR A 50 13.29 3.28 22.29
C THR A 50 13.59 1.88 21.75
N ARG A 51 12.91 0.85 22.27
CA ARG A 51 13.01 -0.53 21.79
C ARG A 51 12.63 -0.68 20.31
N GLN A 52 11.74 0.19 19.83
CA GLN A 52 11.21 0.14 18.47
C GLN A 52 12.30 0.30 17.40
N GLN A 53 13.41 0.98 17.67
CA GLN A 53 14.53 1.08 16.73
C GLN A 53 15.17 -0.27 16.45
N LYS A 54 15.35 -1.09 17.51
CA LYS A 54 15.83 -2.45 17.38
C LYS A 54 14.81 -3.32 16.64
N ASP A 55 13.53 -3.21 17.01
CA ASP A 55 12.46 -4.03 16.44
C ASP A 55 12.26 -3.77 14.94
N VAL A 56 12.30 -2.51 14.49
CA VAL A 56 12.22 -2.16 13.06
C VAL A 56 13.44 -2.65 12.30
N LYS A 57 14.64 -2.48 12.87
CA LYS A 57 15.87 -3.00 12.23
C LYS A 57 15.80 -4.52 12.04
N GLU A 58 15.31 -5.24 13.04
CA GLU A 58 15.11 -6.68 12.98
C GLU A 58 14.04 -7.06 11.93
N LEU A 59 12.90 -6.37 11.92
CA LEU A 59 11.85 -6.58 10.92
C LEU A 59 12.38 -6.41 9.50
N MET A 60 13.14 -5.34 9.22
CA MET A 60 13.72 -5.10 7.91
C MET A 60 14.75 -6.18 7.53
N SER A 61 15.53 -6.67 8.49
CA SER A 61 16.46 -7.80 8.32
C SER A 61 15.71 -9.08 7.94
N ILE A 62 14.67 -9.44 8.71
CA ILE A 62 13.83 -10.61 8.45
C ILE A 62 13.18 -10.52 7.07
N LEU A 63 12.65 -9.34 6.70
CA LEU A 63 12.10 -9.13 5.36
C LEU A 63 13.14 -9.32 4.27
N SER A 64 14.39 -8.89 4.47
CA SER A 64 15.45 -9.13 3.47
C SER A 64 15.81 -10.61 3.27
N GLN A 65 15.45 -11.49 4.21
CA GLN A 65 15.74 -12.93 4.15
C GLN A 65 14.53 -13.77 3.74
N MET A 66 13.34 -13.41 4.24
CA MET A 66 12.13 -14.23 4.16
C MET A 66 11.13 -13.75 3.12
N TYR A 67 11.39 -12.61 2.45
CA TYR A 67 10.45 -12.10 1.47
C TYR A 67 10.34 -13.05 0.26
N PRO A 68 9.12 -13.49 -0.15
CA PRO A 68 8.94 -14.56 -1.15
C PRO A 68 9.48 -14.27 -2.56
N CYS A 69 9.82 -13.01 -2.85
CA CYS A 69 10.51 -12.61 -4.07
C CYS A 69 11.99 -12.35 -3.75
N LYS A 70 12.87 -13.26 -4.17
CA LYS A 70 14.30 -13.21 -3.85
C LYS A 70 14.96 -11.91 -4.33
N GLU A 71 14.80 -11.54 -5.60
CA GLU A 71 15.38 -10.29 -6.11
C GLU A 71 14.77 -9.02 -5.49
N CYS A 72 13.55 -9.11 -4.94
CA CYS A 72 12.91 -7.99 -4.25
C CYS A 72 13.46 -7.80 -2.83
N ALA A 73 13.80 -8.91 -2.16
CA ALA A 73 14.19 -8.94 -0.75
C ALA A 73 15.45 -8.10 -0.49
N ASP A 74 16.39 -8.09 -1.44
CA ASP A 74 17.65 -7.34 -1.35
C ASP A 74 17.44 -5.84 -1.13
N HIS A 75 16.32 -5.27 -1.58
CA HIS A 75 16.01 -3.86 -1.37
C HIS A 75 15.72 -3.52 0.10
N PHE A 76 15.26 -4.47 0.92
CA PHE A 76 14.92 -4.23 2.32
C PHE A 76 16.14 -4.11 3.23
N SER A 77 17.25 -4.77 2.86
CA SER A 77 18.53 -4.72 3.59
C SER A 77 19.09 -3.30 3.76
N ARG A 78 18.62 -2.36 2.93
CA ARG A 78 19.11 -0.98 2.86
C ARG A 78 18.43 -0.03 3.85
N ASN A 79 17.62 -0.49 4.80
CA ASN A 79 16.91 0.36 5.77
C ASN A 79 17.57 0.35 7.15
N SER A 80 18.80 0.85 7.24
CA SER A 80 19.59 0.85 8.48
C SER A 80 19.31 2.01 9.43
N LYS A 81 18.53 3.00 8.99
CA LYS A 81 18.28 4.25 9.71
C LYS A 81 16.80 4.41 10.02
N ALA A 82 16.48 4.40 11.31
CA ALA A 82 15.14 4.56 11.87
C ALA A 82 15.24 5.22 13.26
N GLY A 83 15.99 6.32 13.37
CA GLY A 83 16.17 7.04 14.63
C GLY A 83 14.99 7.92 15.03
N SER A 84 14.04 8.15 14.11
CA SER A 84 12.79 8.87 14.34
C SER A 84 11.76 8.50 13.27
N HIS A 85 10.50 8.90 13.48
CA HIS A 85 9.43 8.88 12.48
C HIS A 85 9.91 9.42 11.13
N ALA A 86 10.37 10.67 11.11
CA ALA A 86 10.74 11.38 9.90
C ALA A 86 11.90 10.68 9.17
N GLU A 87 12.93 10.23 9.90
CA GLU A 87 14.05 9.53 9.30
C GLU A 87 13.61 8.21 8.68
N PHE A 88 12.77 7.43 9.37
CA PHE A 88 12.33 6.14 8.88
C PHE A 88 11.40 6.27 7.65
N SER A 89 10.40 7.17 7.71
CA SER A 89 9.48 7.43 6.59
C SER A 89 10.21 7.92 5.34
N GLN A 90 11.15 8.86 5.48
CA GLN A 90 11.95 9.35 4.35
C GLN A 90 12.86 8.26 3.77
N ARG A 91 13.55 7.50 4.64
CA ARG A 91 14.41 6.41 4.19
C ARG A 91 13.63 5.37 3.40
N LEU A 92 12.47 4.96 3.90
CA LEU A 92 11.62 3.98 3.25
C LEU A 92 11.09 4.50 1.90
N CYS A 93 10.72 5.78 1.82
CA CYS A 93 10.33 6.41 0.56
C CYS A 93 11.46 6.40 -0.48
N HIS A 94 12.69 6.72 -0.10
CA HIS A 94 13.83 6.70 -1.02
C HIS A 94 14.18 5.28 -1.50
N VAL A 95 14.09 4.28 -0.62
CA VAL A 95 14.26 2.87 -1.01
C VAL A 95 13.15 2.46 -1.98
N HIS A 96 11.90 2.81 -1.71
CA HIS A 96 10.80 2.55 -2.63
C HIS A 96 11.06 3.19 -4.00
N ASN A 97 11.51 4.45 -4.03
CA ASN A 97 11.83 5.13 -5.28
C ASN A 97 12.99 4.49 -6.06
N THR A 98 13.91 3.82 -5.38
CA THR A 98 14.94 3.01 -6.05
C THR A 98 14.30 1.85 -6.81
N VAL A 99 13.32 1.17 -6.21
CA VAL A 99 12.53 0.12 -6.86
C VAL A 99 11.67 0.69 -7.98
N ASN A 100 11.01 1.85 -7.79
CA ASN A 100 10.23 2.47 -8.84
C ASN A 100 11.08 2.74 -10.10
N ARG A 101 12.30 3.24 -9.93
CA ARG A 101 13.23 3.48 -11.05
C ARG A 101 13.61 2.19 -11.77
N SER A 102 13.83 1.07 -11.07
CA SER A 102 14.15 -0.21 -11.73
C SER A 102 13.00 -0.76 -12.59
N PHE A 103 11.78 -0.29 -12.36
CA PHE A 103 10.58 -0.64 -13.13
C PHE A 103 10.06 0.52 -14.00
N ASN A 104 10.86 1.57 -14.23
CA ASN A 104 10.46 2.77 -14.99
C ASN A 104 9.15 3.41 -14.50
N LYS A 105 8.88 3.33 -13.20
CA LYS A 105 7.74 3.99 -12.55
C LYS A 105 8.08 5.42 -12.17
N VAL A 106 7.05 6.25 -12.05
CA VAL A 106 7.17 7.64 -11.60
C VAL A 106 7.78 7.68 -10.20
N VAL A 107 8.75 8.58 -10.00
CA VAL A 107 9.34 8.84 -8.68
C VAL A 107 8.30 9.57 -7.83
N PHE A 108 8.04 9.04 -6.64
CA PHE A 108 7.15 9.66 -5.67
C PHE A 108 7.89 10.81 -4.95
N PRO A 109 7.29 12.00 -4.80
CA PRO A 109 7.87 13.11 -4.04
C PRO A 109 7.88 12.80 -2.54
N CYS A 110 9.03 12.47 -1.96
CA CYS A 110 9.13 12.02 -0.56
C CYS A 110 8.75 13.10 0.46
N GLU A 111 8.76 14.38 0.08
CA GLU A 111 8.19 15.47 0.87
C GLU A 111 6.67 15.31 1.13
N ARG A 112 5.99 14.43 0.39
CA ARG A 112 4.56 14.11 0.57
C ARG A 112 4.31 12.76 1.23
N VAL A 113 5.35 12.10 1.77
CA VAL A 113 5.21 10.74 2.34
C VAL A 113 4.25 10.70 3.52
N ASP A 114 4.32 11.69 4.41
CA ASP A 114 3.46 11.78 5.60
C ASP A 114 2.01 12.06 5.21
N ALA A 115 1.81 12.95 4.24
CA ALA A 115 0.48 13.25 3.70
C ALA A 115 -0.15 12.01 3.02
N ARG A 116 0.66 11.17 2.37
CA ARG A 116 0.17 9.95 1.71
C ARG A 116 -0.24 8.86 2.69
N TRP A 117 0.57 8.64 3.73
CA TRP A 117 0.45 7.45 4.57
C TRP A 117 -0.17 7.74 5.93
N GLY A 118 0.06 8.94 6.48
CA GLY A 118 -0.63 9.49 7.64
C GLY A 118 -0.49 8.70 8.94
N LYS A 119 -0.78 9.36 10.07
CA LYS A 119 -1.10 8.63 11.30
C LYS A 119 -2.49 7.99 11.14
N LEU A 120 -2.70 6.81 11.72
CA LEU A 120 -3.98 6.11 11.63
C LEU A 120 -5.09 6.91 12.34
N GLU A 121 -4.73 7.56 13.44
CA GLU A 121 -5.59 8.52 14.13
C GLU A 121 -5.47 9.88 13.40
N CYS A 122 -6.44 10.15 12.54
CA CYS A 122 -6.58 11.42 11.82
C CYS A 122 -7.83 12.12 12.34
N GLU A 123 -7.67 12.92 13.39
CA GLU A 123 -8.80 13.62 13.99
C GLU A 123 -9.47 14.53 12.95
N GLN A 124 -10.77 14.31 12.74
CA GLN A 124 -11.61 15.06 11.78
C GLN A 124 -11.06 15.10 10.35
N HIS A 125 -10.36 14.06 9.88
CA HIS A 125 -9.80 14.04 8.52
C HIS A 125 -8.81 15.19 8.24
N ALA A 126 -8.24 15.82 9.27
CA ALA A 126 -7.37 16.99 9.12
C ALA A 126 -6.06 16.70 8.36
N CYS A 127 -5.69 15.44 8.23
CA CYS A 127 -4.54 14.96 7.49
C CYS A 127 -4.87 14.55 6.04
N ASP A 128 -6.14 14.59 5.63
CA ASP A 128 -6.55 14.21 4.28
C ASP A 128 -6.00 15.21 3.26
N VAL A 129 -5.27 14.69 2.27
CA VAL A 129 -4.74 15.50 1.17
C VAL A 129 -5.76 15.53 0.04
N LEU A 130 -6.11 16.72 -0.45
CA LEU A 130 -6.94 16.86 -1.64
C LEU A 130 -6.19 16.35 -2.88
N GLY A 131 -6.64 15.23 -3.44
CA GLY A 131 -6.10 14.64 -4.67
C GLY A 131 -6.09 13.11 -4.66
N SER A 132 -6.15 12.48 -5.83
CA SER A 132 -6.01 11.02 -5.91
C SER A 132 -4.55 10.64 -5.74
N THR A 133 -4.21 9.96 -4.65
CA THR A 133 -2.86 9.40 -4.47
C THR A 133 -2.63 8.16 -5.35
N ALA A 134 -3.67 7.61 -5.98
CA ALA A 134 -3.64 6.33 -6.69
C ALA A 134 -2.79 6.32 -7.97
N SER A 135 -2.52 7.47 -8.58
CA SER A 135 -1.76 7.60 -9.83
C SER A 135 -0.27 7.26 -9.67
N PHE A 136 0.29 7.33 -8.47
CA PHE A 136 1.69 6.97 -8.20
C PHE A 136 1.90 5.47 -7.92
N TRP A 137 0.84 4.66 -7.91
CA TRP A 137 0.88 3.26 -7.44
C TRP A 137 0.34 2.24 -8.46
N LYS A 138 0.16 2.64 -9.72
CA LYS A 138 0.03 1.70 -10.87
C LYS A 138 1.41 1.26 -11.34
#